data_AF-A0A961V863-F1
#
_entry.id   AF-A0A961V863-F1
#
_cell.length_a   1.000
_cell.length_b   1.000
_cell.length_c   1.000
_cell.angle_alpha   90.00
_cell.angle_beta   90.00
_cell.angle_gamma   90.00
#
_symmetry.space_group_name_H-M   'P 1'
#
loop_
_entity.id
_entity.type
_entity.pdbx_description
1 polymer ?
#
loop_
_entity_poly.entity_id
_entity_poly.type
_entity_poly.pdbx_seq_one_letter_code
_entity_poly.pdbx_strand_id
1 'polypeptide(L)'
;MARNKIALIGAGQIGGTLALLAGMKELGDVVLFDIVDGVPQGKALDLAQLSTVEDFDADLSGASSYAKIKGADVVIVTAGVPR
;
A
#
# COMPACT_ATOMS: atom_id res chain seq x y z
N MET A 1 -5.84 5.06 -19.71
CA MET A 1 -6.89 4.52 -18.79
C MET A 1 -6.47 4.87 -17.38
N ALA A 2 -7.41 5.05 -16.44
CA ALA A 2 -7.04 5.23 -15.04
C ALA A 2 -6.37 3.94 -14.53
N ARG A 3 -5.31 4.05 -13.71
CA ARG A 3 -4.69 2.89 -13.05
C ARG A 3 -5.68 2.30 -12.04
N ASN A 4 -5.59 0.99 -11.81
CA ASN A 4 -6.33 0.38 -10.71
C ASN A 4 -5.81 0.92 -9.38
N LYS A 5 -6.68 0.99 -8.38
CA LYS A 5 -6.34 1.39 -7.03
C LYS A 5 -6.52 0.24 -6.05
N ILE A 6 -5.47 -0.09 -5.31
CA ILE A 6 -5.41 -1.20 -4.35
C ILE A 6 -5.31 -0.64 -2.94
N ALA A 7 -6.25 -1.00 -2.07
CA ALA A 7 -6.20 -0.63 -0.65
C ALA A 7 -5.78 -1.82 0.21
N LEU A 8 -4.74 -1.64 1.02
CA LEU A 8 -4.24 -2.65 1.95
C LEU A 8 -4.56 -2.21 3.37
N ILE A 9 -5.53 -2.89 4.00
CA ILE A 9 -5.95 -2.61 5.38
C ILE A 9 -5.10 -3.44 6.32
N GLY A 10 -4.16 -2.78 7.00
CA GLY A 10 -3.05 -3.37 7.75
C GLY A 10 -1.75 -3.19 6.99
N ALA A 11 -0.82 -2.43 7.58
CA ALA A 11 0.53 -2.19 7.07
C ALA A 11 1.59 -3.00 7.84
N GLY A 12 1.18 -4.17 8.34
CA GLY A 12 2.05 -5.15 8.99
C GLY A 12 3.04 -5.83 8.03
N GLN A 13 3.54 -7.00 8.39
CA GLN A 13 4.49 -7.74 7.54
C GLN A 13 3.87 -8.07 6.17
N ILE A 14 2.71 -8.73 6.17
CA ILE A 14 2.02 -9.13 4.94
C ILE A 14 1.59 -7.91 4.13
N GLY A 15 1.02 -6.88 4.77
CA GLY A 15 0.61 -5.65 4.08
C GLY A 15 1.77 -4.96 3.34
N GLY A 16 2.95 -4.85 3.98
CA GLY A 16 4.14 -4.31 3.33
C GLY A 16 4.59 -5.15 2.14
N THR A 17 4.64 -6.48 2.27
CA THR A 17 5.01 -7.38 1.18
C THR A 17 4.02 -7.33 0.02
N LEU A 18 2.72 -7.23 0.30
CA LEU A 18 1.70 -7.07 -0.73
C LEU A 18 1.85 -5.75 -1.50
N ALA A 19 2.17 -4.64 -0.81
CA ALA A 19 2.45 -3.36 -1.46
C ALA A 19 3.65 -3.45 -2.40
N LEU A 20 4.75 -4.07 -1.95
CA LEU A 20 5.94 -4.33 -2.76
C LEU A 20 5.59 -5.14 -4.02
N LEU A 21 4.91 -6.27 -3.85
CA LEU A 21 4.55 -7.16 -4.97
C LEU A 21 3.57 -6.49 -5.94
N ALA A 22 2.65 -5.66 -5.44
CA ALA A 22 1.73 -4.90 -6.29
C ALA A 22 2.46 -3.85 -7.13
N GLY A 23 3.41 -3.12 -6.53
CA GLY A 23 4.27 -2.17 -7.24
C GLY A 23 5.14 -2.85 -8.30
N MET A 24 5.93 -3.85 -7.92
CA MET A 24 6.83 -4.59 -8.83
C MET A 24 6.10 -5.28 -10.00
N LYS A 25 4.81 -5.60 -9.84
CA LYS A 25 3.98 -6.20 -10.90
C LYS A 25 3.13 -5.17 -11.65
N GLU A 26 3.31 -3.89 -11.34
CA GLU A 26 2.57 -2.75 -11.92
C GLU A 26 1.04 -2.94 -11.90
N LEU A 27 0.51 -3.52 -10.82
CA LEU A 27 -0.91 -3.88 -10.74
C LEU A 27 -1.82 -2.67 -10.51
N GLY A 28 -1.26 -1.57 -10.00
CA GLY A 28 -1.99 -0.34 -9.70
C GLY A 28 -1.33 0.49 -8.60
N ASP A 29 -1.96 1.62 -8.30
CA ASP A 29 -1.57 2.50 -7.20
C ASP A 29 -2.02 1.89 -5.86
N VAL A 30 -1.20 2.03 -4.81
CA VAL A 30 -1.43 1.36 -3.52
C VAL A 30 -1.63 2.38 -2.40
N VAL A 31 -2.65 2.12 -1.58
CA VAL A 31 -2.86 2.81 -0.30
C VAL A 31 -2.64 1.80 0.83
N LEU A 32 -1.57 1.97 1.59
CA LEU A 32 -1.34 1.28 2.86
C LEU A 32 -2.12 2.01 3.96
N PHE A 33 -3.06 1.31 4.58
CA PHE A 33 -3.81 1.81 5.73
C PHE A 33 -3.38 1.09 7.00
N ASP A 34 -3.15 1.83 8.09
CA ASP A 34 -3.00 1.26 9.42
C ASP A 34 -3.45 2.26 10.49
N ILE A 35 -3.85 1.75 11.66
CA ILE A 35 -4.20 2.59 12.82
C ILE A 35 -2.95 3.13 13.51
N VAL A 36 -1.81 2.46 13.36
CA VAL A 36 -0.54 2.91 13.91
C VAL A 36 0.06 3.95 12.97
N ASP A 37 -0.15 5.22 13.30
CA ASP A 37 0.35 6.33 12.48
C ASP A 37 1.89 6.31 12.34
N GLY A 38 2.38 6.74 11.19
CA GLY A 38 3.80 6.69 10.82
C GLY A 38 4.23 5.37 10.16
N VAL A 39 3.67 4.23 10.57
CA VAL A 39 4.00 2.92 9.98
C VAL A 39 3.63 2.82 8.49
N PRO A 40 2.36 3.07 8.08
CA PRO A 40 2.00 2.96 6.67
C PRO A 40 2.72 4.02 5.81
N GLN A 41 2.95 5.23 6.34
CA GLN A 41 3.64 6.30 5.63
C GLN A 41 5.12 5.99 5.42
N GLY A 42 5.80 5.48 6.45
CA GLY A 42 7.21 5.09 6.35
C GLY A 42 7.42 3.98 5.32
N LYS A 43 6.58 2.94 5.35
CA LYS A 43 6.65 1.85 4.37
C LYS A 43 6.31 2.29 2.95
N ALA A 44 5.30 3.15 2.78
CA ALA A 44 4.97 3.69 1.47
C ALA A 44 6.13 4.50 0.87
N LEU A 45 6.79 5.33 1.69
CA LEU A 45 7.95 6.12 1.26
C LEU A 45 9.14 5.22 0.89
N ASP A 46 9.43 4.20 1.71
CA ASP A 46 10.49 3.21 1.45
C ASP A 46 10.27 2.51 0.10
N LEU A 47 9.06 2.02 -0.15
CA LEU A 47 8.71 1.38 -1.42
C LEU A 47 8.72 2.35 -2.62
N ALA A 48 8.32 3.61 -2.42
CA ALA A 48 8.40 4.63 -3.47
C ALA A 48 9.85 4.98 -3.83
N GLN A 49 10.79 4.89 -2.88
CA GLN A 49 12.21 5.07 -3.16
C GLN A 49 12.80 3.86 -3.88
N LEU A 50 12.31 2.64 -3.58
CA LEU A 50 12.68 1.42 -4.28
C LEU A 50 12.20 1.41 -5.75
N SER A 51 11.08 2.08 -6.06
CA SER A 51 10.45 2.00 -7.38
C SER A 51 11.36 2.39 -8.54
N THR A 52 12.28 3.33 -8.31
CA THR A 52 13.27 3.75 -9.32
C THR A 52 14.37 2.71 -9.54
N VAL A 53 14.69 1.93 -8.50
CA VAL A 53 15.71 0.88 -8.57
C VAL A 53 15.16 -0.37 -9.26
N GLU A 54 13.92 -0.74 -8.96
CA GLU A 54 13.23 -1.91 -9.51
C GLU A 54 12.42 -1.60 -10.78
N ASP A 55 12.54 -0.38 -11.31
CA ASP A 55 11.91 0.11 -12.54
C ASP A 55 10.41 -0.18 -12.64
N PHE A 56 9.67 0.18 -11.59
CA PHE A 56 8.20 0.12 -11.59
C PHE A 56 7.59 1.50 -11.33
N ASP A 57 6.41 1.72 -11.92
CA ASP A 57 5.64 2.94 -11.71
C ASP A 57 4.36 2.62 -10.93
N ALA A 58 4.21 3.22 -9.75
CA ALA A 58 3.01 3.13 -8.92
C ALA A 58 2.99 4.27 -7.91
N ASP A 59 1.83 4.92 -7.72
CA ASP A 59 1.64 5.84 -6.60
C ASP A 59 1.44 5.04 -5.30
N LEU A 60 2.32 5.24 -4.33
CA LEU A 60 2.37 4.52 -3.07
C LEU A 60 2.14 5.51 -1.93
N SER A 61 1.03 5.34 -1.20
CA SER A 61 0.67 6.25 -0.10
C SER A 61 0.32 5.51 1.19
N GLY A 62 0.70 6.11 2.31
CA GLY A 62 0.33 5.65 3.65
C GLY A 62 -0.78 6.51 4.25
N ALA A 63 -1.72 5.90 4.97
CA ALA A 63 -2.82 6.61 5.61
C ALA A 63 -3.27 5.96 6.93
N SER A 64 -3.80 6.78 7.82
CA SER A 64 -4.53 6.38 9.04
C SER A 64 -6.01 6.74 8.98
N SER A 65 -6.50 7.19 7.81
CA SER A 65 -7.90 7.54 7.55
C SER A 65 -8.47 6.78 6.35
N TYR A 66 -9.66 6.20 6.54
CA TYR A 66 -10.39 5.49 5.49
C TYR A 66 -10.78 6.38 4.30
N ALA A 67 -10.78 7.71 4.44
CA ALA A 67 -11.02 8.59 3.30
C ALA A 67 -10.03 8.36 2.14
N LYS A 68 -8.80 7.92 2.44
CA LYS A 68 -7.75 7.68 1.44
C LYS A 68 -7.99 6.44 0.60
N ILE A 69 -8.77 5.46 1.08
CA ILE A 69 -9.08 4.22 0.32
C ILE A 69 -10.29 4.36 -0.61
N LYS A 70 -10.92 5.54 -0.68
CA LYS A 70 -12.08 5.78 -1.55
C LYS A 70 -11.75 5.42 -3.01
N GLY A 71 -12.65 4.68 -3.64
CA GLY A 71 -12.53 4.27 -5.05
C GLY A 71 -11.47 3.20 -5.29
N ALA A 72 -11.08 2.43 -4.28
CA ALA A 72 -10.25 1.25 -4.49
C ALA A 72 -11.02 0.18 -5.28
N ASP A 73 -10.38 -0.37 -6.31
CA ASP A 73 -10.90 -1.49 -7.12
C ASP A 73 -10.75 -2.81 -6.37
N VAL A 74 -9.71 -2.93 -5.54
CA VAL A 74 -9.45 -4.10 -4.67
C VAL A 74 -9.10 -3.64 -3.27
N VAL A 75 -9.65 -4.33 -2.27
CA VAL A 75 -9.32 -4.14 -0.85
C VAL A 75 -8.83 -5.47 -0.28
N ILE A 76 -7.62 -5.49 0.29
CA ILE A 76 -7.05 -6.66 0.96
C ILE A 76 -6.92 -6.36 2.45
N VAL A 77 -7.51 -7.20 3.30
CA VAL A 77 -7.55 -6.99 4.75
C VAL A 77 -6.60 -7.96 5.44
N THR A 78 -5.55 -7.40 6.05
CA THR A 78 -4.55 -8.10 6.86
C THR A 78 -4.47 -7.58 8.30
N ALA A 79 -5.22 -6.52 8.62
CA ALA A 79 -5.31 -5.96 9.96
C ALA A 79 -5.81 -7.02 10.96
N GLY A 80 -5.13 -7.09 12.10
CA GLY A 80 -5.41 -8.05 13.14
C GLY A 80 -4.39 -8.00 14.26
N VAL A 81 -4.55 -8.86 15.26
CA VAL A 81 -3.62 -9.00 16.38
C VAL A 81 -2.93 -10.36 16.31
N PRO A 82 -1.63 -10.44 16.63
CA PRO A 82 -0.97 -11.72 16.80
C PRO A 82 -1.62 -12.49 17.95
N ARG A 83 -1.61 -13.82 17.85
CA ARG A 83 -2.10 -14.72 18.90
C ARG A 83 -1.03 -15.00 19.94
#